data_AF-A0AAU2MIW3-F1
#
_entry.id   AF-A0AAU2MIW3-F1
#
_cell.length_a   1.000
_cell.length_b   1.000
_cell.length_c   1.000
_cell.angle_alpha   90.00
_cell.angle_beta   90.00
_cell.angle_gamma   90.00
#
_symmetry.space_group_name_H-M   'P 1'
#
loop_
_entity.id
_entity.type
_entity.pdbx_description
1 polymer ?
#
loop_
_entity_poly.entity_id
_entity_poly.type
_entity_poly.pdbx_seq_one_letter_code
_entity_poly.pdbx_strand_id
1 'polypeptide(L)'
;MLATGTYRRRKSTPLTRGFIAVGTGAAALLLPLLGAHTASAAPAQSVSAAAPAAQSATYTNDLDGWIKESLAIMAEHGIPGSYDSIHRNIMRESSGNPKAINNWDSNAAAGTPSKGLLQVIDPTFRAYHVPGTAMDSYDPVANITAACNYAAAKYGSIDNVFGAY
;
A
#
# COMPACT_ATOMS: atom_id res chain seq x y z
N MET A 1 37.71 6.14 47.42
CA MET A 1 37.74 6.63 46.03
C MET A 1 36.34 7.14 45.65
N LEU A 2 36.31 8.18 44.83
CA LEU A 2 35.21 9.10 44.58
C LEU A 2 33.95 8.52 43.91
N ALA A 3 32.81 9.07 44.36
CA ALA A 3 31.65 9.63 43.64
C ALA A 3 31.07 8.92 42.40
N THR A 4 29.73 8.81 42.34
CA THR A 4 28.82 9.75 41.62
C THR A 4 27.52 9.05 41.21
N GLY A 5 26.37 9.73 41.35
CA GLY A 5 25.23 9.56 40.44
C GLY A 5 23.88 9.19 41.05
N THR A 6 23.19 10.14 41.67
CA THR A 6 21.78 10.00 42.06
C THR A 6 20.86 10.17 40.84
N TYR A 7 20.21 9.08 40.41
CA TYR A 7 19.22 9.11 39.33
C TYR A 7 17.90 9.75 39.79
N ARG A 8 17.55 10.88 39.17
CA ARG A 8 16.33 11.67 39.43
C ARG A 8 15.15 11.07 38.65
N ARG A 9 14.34 10.22 39.28
CA ARG A 9 13.09 9.68 38.68
C ARG A 9 11.98 10.73 38.77
N ARG A 10 11.66 11.41 37.67
CA ARG A 10 10.47 12.28 37.56
C ARG A 10 9.23 11.46 37.17
N LYS A 11 8.11 11.81 37.80
CA LYS A 11 6.80 11.14 37.76
C LYS A 11 6.07 11.37 36.42
N SER A 12 5.27 10.38 36.06
CA SER A 12 4.36 10.27 34.92
C SER A 12 3.19 11.27 34.98
N THR A 13 2.71 11.70 33.80
CA THR A 13 1.33 12.18 33.60
C THR A 13 0.85 11.80 32.18
N PRO A 14 -0.34 11.20 32.01
CA PRO A 14 -0.97 11.01 30.71
C PRO A 14 -1.88 12.22 30.36
N LEU A 15 -1.78 12.73 29.13
CA LEU A 15 -2.71 13.73 28.59
C LEU A 15 -3.71 13.04 27.66
N THR A 16 -4.86 12.73 28.21
CA THR A 16 -6.11 12.43 27.50
C THR A 16 -6.60 13.71 26.80
N ARG A 17 -6.82 13.66 25.49
CA ARG A 17 -7.53 14.70 24.73
C ARG A 17 -8.81 14.11 24.16
N GLY A 18 -9.93 14.39 24.82
CA GLY A 18 -11.26 14.30 24.24
C GLY A 18 -11.72 15.68 23.80
N PHE A 19 -12.35 15.76 22.63
CA PHE A 19 -13.22 16.88 22.28
C PHE A 19 -14.58 16.31 21.89
N ILE A 20 -15.56 16.68 22.71
CA ILE A 20 -16.99 16.56 22.45
C ILE A 20 -17.37 17.81 21.63
N ALA A 21 -18.04 17.62 20.49
CA ALA A 21 -18.78 18.69 19.82
C ALA A 21 -20.28 18.39 19.88
N VAL A 22 -21.01 19.36 20.43
CA VAL A 22 -22.44 19.39 20.73
C VAL A 22 -23.21 20.07 19.59
N GLY A 23 -24.40 19.53 19.27
CA GLY A 23 -25.58 20.28 18.80
C GLY A 23 -25.56 20.70 17.33
N THR A 24 -26.64 20.66 16.56
CA THR A 24 -28.04 20.95 16.89
C THR A 24 -28.93 20.37 15.81
N GLY A 25 -30.16 20.02 16.20
CA GLY A 25 -31.13 19.37 15.33
C GLY A 25 -31.74 20.30 14.29
N ALA A 26 -32.17 19.71 13.18
CA ALA A 26 -33.24 20.23 12.35
C ALA A 26 -34.01 19.04 11.78
N ALA A 27 -35.02 18.61 12.53
CA ALA A 27 -36.09 17.78 12.00
C ALA A 27 -37.13 18.72 11.36
N ALA A 28 -37.31 18.62 10.05
CA ALA A 28 -38.45 19.23 9.36
C ALA A 28 -39.18 18.13 8.59
N LEU A 29 -40.38 17.82 9.04
CA LEU A 29 -41.24 16.75 8.56
C LEU A 29 -42.52 17.42 8.04
N LEU A 30 -42.65 17.61 6.72
CA LEU A 30 -43.91 18.01 6.09
C LEU A 30 -44.01 17.44 4.66
N LEU A 31 -44.89 16.46 4.49
CA LEU A 31 -45.59 16.07 3.25
C LEU A 31 -47.09 16.03 3.61
N PRO A 32 -48.05 15.95 2.66
CA PRO A 32 -48.00 16.18 1.20
C PRO A 32 -49.17 17.07 0.70
N LEU A 33 -49.18 17.52 -0.57
CA LEU A 33 -50.45 17.69 -1.34
C LEU A 33 -50.18 17.75 -2.85
N LEU A 34 -51.10 17.15 -3.63
CA LEU A 34 -51.04 16.87 -5.07
C LEU A 34 -51.12 18.14 -5.96
N GLY A 35 -50.49 18.08 -7.14
CA GLY A 35 -50.73 19.04 -8.24
C GLY A 35 -49.80 18.82 -9.43
N ALA A 36 -50.37 18.51 -10.59
CA ALA A 36 -49.71 17.94 -11.76
C ALA A 36 -49.11 18.97 -12.73
N HIS A 37 -47.82 18.88 -13.06
CA HIS A 37 -47.26 19.38 -14.34
C HIS A 37 -46.09 18.46 -14.76
N THR A 38 -46.23 17.78 -15.89
CA THR A 38 -45.17 16.95 -16.49
C THR A 38 -44.13 17.85 -17.17
N ALA A 39 -43.00 18.10 -16.50
CA ALA A 39 -41.84 18.72 -17.11
C ALA A 39 -40.74 17.67 -17.31
N SER A 40 -40.33 17.48 -18.56
CA SER A 40 -39.37 16.51 -19.04
C SER A 40 -38.01 16.63 -18.35
N ALA A 41 -37.61 15.60 -17.58
CA ALA A 41 -36.27 15.48 -17.03
C ALA A 41 -35.35 14.79 -18.05
N ALA A 42 -34.48 15.57 -18.69
CA ALA A 42 -33.33 15.05 -19.42
C ALA A 42 -32.30 14.51 -18.43
N PRO A 43 -31.64 13.36 -18.67
CA PRO A 43 -30.57 12.91 -17.80
C PRO A 43 -29.36 13.82 -18.00
N ALA A 44 -28.99 14.57 -16.95
CA ALA A 44 -27.70 15.23 -16.89
C ALA A 44 -26.62 14.14 -16.80
N GLN A 45 -25.95 13.89 -17.92
CA GLN A 45 -24.75 13.08 -17.96
C GLN A 45 -23.69 13.78 -17.11
N SER A 46 -23.41 13.20 -15.95
CA SER A 46 -22.23 13.54 -15.16
C SER A 46 -21.00 13.16 -15.97
N VAL A 47 -20.44 14.11 -16.72
CA VAL A 47 -19.10 14.00 -17.26
C VAL A 47 -18.14 13.96 -16.07
N SER A 48 -17.77 12.75 -15.65
CA SER A 48 -16.65 12.55 -14.74
C SER A 48 -15.44 13.19 -15.40
N ALA A 49 -14.92 14.26 -14.81
CA ALA A 49 -13.67 14.87 -15.22
C ALA A 49 -12.60 13.77 -15.21
N ALA A 50 -12.11 13.42 -16.40
CA ALA A 50 -10.98 12.52 -16.54
C ALA A 50 -9.81 13.14 -15.78
N ALA A 51 -9.34 12.44 -14.75
CA ALA A 51 -8.09 12.77 -14.08
C ALA A 51 -6.99 12.89 -15.16
N PRO A 52 -6.06 13.85 -15.03
CA PRO A 52 -4.99 14.01 -16.01
C PRO A 52 -4.22 12.69 -16.11
N ALA A 53 -4.16 12.12 -17.31
CA ALA A 53 -3.35 10.95 -17.60
C ALA A 53 -1.91 11.29 -17.20
N ALA A 54 -1.39 10.54 -16.22
CA ALA A 54 -0.05 10.71 -15.70
C ALA A 54 0.93 10.67 -16.88
N GLN A 55 1.77 11.72 -16.96
CA GLN A 55 2.88 11.76 -17.90
C GLN A 55 3.73 10.51 -17.69
N SER A 56 4.00 9.79 -18.78
CA SER A 56 4.87 8.61 -18.77
C SER A 56 6.26 9.03 -18.31
N ALA A 57 6.51 8.91 -17.00
CA ALA A 57 7.86 8.96 -16.49
C ALA A 57 8.60 7.76 -17.11
N THR A 58 9.68 8.04 -17.82
CA THR A 58 10.54 6.97 -18.33
C THR A 58 11.37 6.44 -17.17
N TYR A 59 11.09 5.21 -16.73
CA TYR A 59 11.90 4.49 -15.76
C TYR A 59 13.02 3.72 -16.46
N THR A 60 14.16 3.59 -15.81
CA THR A 60 15.25 2.74 -16.28
C THR A 60 14.87 1.27 -16.14
N ASN A 61 15.37 0.41 -17.03
CA ASN A 61 15.13 -1.04 -16.93
C ASN A 61 16.19 -1.71 -16.03
N ASP A 62 16.27 -1.25 -14.79
CA ASP A 62 17.18 -1.72 -13.75
C ASP A 62 16.52 -1.61 -12.38
N LEU A 63 17.23 -2.04 -11.33
CA LEU A 63 16.70 -2.09 -9.98
C LEU A 63 16.18 -0.72 -9.49
N ASP A 64 16.90 0.37 -9.77
CA ASP A 64 16.48 1.71 -9.36
C ASP A 64 15.19 2.13 -10.09
N GLY A 65 15.13 1.90 -11.40
CA GLY A 65 13.95 2.22 -12.20
C GLY A 65 12.73 1.39 -11.80
N TRP A 66 12.88 0.08 -11.58
CA TRP A 66 11.79 -0.79 -11.14
C TRP A 66 11.23 -0.39 -9.78
N ILE A 67 12.09 0.01 -8.82
CA ILE A 67 11.64 0.50 -7.51
C ILE A 67 10.89 1.83 -7.67
N LYS A 68 11.42 2.77 -8.46
CA LYS A 68 10.76 4.08 -8.68
C LYS A 68 9.43 3.95 -9.39
N GLU A 69 9.33 3.08 -10.38
CA GLU A 69 8.08 2.76 -11.06
C GLU A 69 7.07 2.15 -10.08
N SER A 70 7.51 1.18 -9.29
CA SER A 70 6.67 0.56 -8.26
C SER A 70 6.17 1.58 -7.24
N LEU A 71 7.02 2.51 -6.80
CA LEU A 71 6.64 3.59 -5.87
C LEU A 71 5.60 4.53 -6.47
N ALA A 72 5.69 4.84 -7.77
CA ALA A 72 4.70 5.67 -8.44
C ALA A 72 3.33 4.97 -8.48
N ILE A 73 3.31 3.69 -8.88
CA ILE A 73 2.09 2.86 -8.88
C ILE A 73 1.55 2.73 -7.45
N MET A 74 2.41 2.44 -6.47
CA MET A 74 2.02 2.37 -5.06
C MET A 74 1.36 3.67 -4.57
N ALA A 75 1.89 4.83 -4.96
CA ALA A 75 1.31 6.12 -4.60
C ALA A 75 -0.10 6.31 -5.19
N GLU A 76 -0.33 5.90 -6.44
CA GLU A 76 -1.65 5.93 -7.08
C GLU A 76 -2.68 5.06 -6.35
N HIS A 77 -2.22 3.94 -5.79
CA HIS A 77 -3.05 2.97 -5.08
C HIS A 77 -3.09 3.16 -3.55
N GLY A 78 -2.43 4.19 -3.02
CA GLY A 78 -2.38 4.45 -1.57
C GLY A 78 -1.61 3.40 -0.76
N ILE A 79 -0.66 2.71 -1.39
CA ILE A 79 0.20 1.71 -0.75
C ILE A 79 1.46 2.41 -0.21
N PRO A 80 1.68 2.43 1.12
CA PRO A 80 2.85 3.08 1.70
C PRO A 80 4.13 2.25 1.51
N GLY A 81 5.25 2.95 1.33
CA GLY A 81 6.59 2.38 1.32
C GLY A 81 7.64 3.41 0.91
N SER A 82 8.91 3.11 1.21
CA SER A 82 10.05 3.92 0.80
C SER A 82 11.05 3.14 -0.04
N TYR A 83 11.81 3.87 -0.87
CA TYR A 83 12.85 3.31 -1.74
C TYR A 83 13.85 2.45 -0.94
N ASP A 84 14.39 2.97 0.16
CA ASP A 84 15.41 2.29 0.97
C ASP A 84 14.89 1.00 1.60
N SER A 85 13.60 0.98 1.97
CA SER A 85 12.95 -0.22 2.51
C SER A 85 12.75 -1.28 1.45
N ILE A 86 12.28 -0.90 0.27
CA ILE A 86 12.13 -1.82 -0.85
C ILE A 86 13.51 -2.37 -1.23
N HIS A 87 14.48 -1.49 -1.46
CA HIS A 87 15.84 -1.87 -1.85
C HIS A 87 16.49 -2.83 -0.85
N ARG A 88 16.45 -2.54 0.47
CA ARG A 88 17.08 -3.45 1.46
C ARG A 88 16.43 -4.83 1.50
N ASN A 89 15.10 -4.91 1.34
CA ASN A 89 14.40 -6.18 1.33
C ASN A 89 14.77 -6.96 0.05
N ILE A 90 14.76 -6.32 -1.12
CA ILE A 90 15.20 -6.96 -2.38
C ILE A 90 16.61 -7.53 -2.26
N MET A 91 17.54 -6.76 -1.70
CA MET A 91 18.93 -7.21 -1.56
C MET A 91 19.06 -8.42 -0.63
N ARG A 92 18.23 -8.52 0.41
CA ARG A 92 18.19 -9.69 1.30
C ARG A 92 17.54 -10.92 0.64
N GLU A 93 16.44 -10.70 -0.08
CA GLU A 93 15.63 -11.79 -0.63
C GLU A 93 16.23 -12.41 -1.91
N SER A 94 16.79 -11.59 -2.80
CA SER A 94 17.18 -12.03 -4.14
C SER A 94 18.53 -11.49 -4.62
N SER A 95 19.19 -10.62 -3.84
CA SER A 95 20.37 -9.87 -4.29
C SER A 95 20.10 -9.06 -5.57
N GLY A 96 18.85 -8.64 -5.79
CA GLY A 96 18.44 -7.90 -6.99
C GLY A 96 18.14 -8.75 -8.23
N ASN A 97 18.05 -10.08 -8.10
CA ASN A 97 17.75 -10.97 -9.22
C ASN A 97 16.23 -11.14 -9.43
N PRO A 98 15.64 -10.58 -10.50
CA PRO A 98 14.20 -10.68 -10.75
C PRO A 98 13.75 -12.09 -11.14
N LYS A 99 14.68 -13.00 -11.46
CA LYS A 99 14.40 -14.40 -11.80
C LYS A 99 14.75 -15.37 -10.67
N ALA A 100 14.98 -14.88 -9.45
CA ALA A 100 15.23 -15.72 -8.28
C ALA A 100 14.03 -16.65 -8.00
N ILE A 101 14.32 -17.90 -7.62
CA ILE A 101 13.33 -18.90 -7.23
C ILE A 101 13.89 -19.76 -6.09
N ASN A 102 13.09 -19.98 -5.06
CA ASN A 102 13.41 -20.93 -4.00
C ASN A 102 12.75 -22.29 -4.28
N ASN A 103 13.55 -23.35 -4.40
CA ASN A 103 13.07 -24.71 -4.70
C ASN A 103 13.22 -25.70 -3.53
N TRP A 104 13.61 -25.23 -2.34
CA TRP A 104 14.02 -26.11 -1.24
C TRP A 104 13.10 -26.08 -0.01
N ASP A 105 12.23 -25.08 0.09
CA ASP A 105 11.36 -24.92 1.26
C ASP A 105 10.03 -25.69 1.15
N SER A 106 9.20 -25.59 2.18
CA SER A 106 7.88 -26.21 2.21
C SER A 106 6.94 -25.68 1.13
N ASN A 107 7.10 -24.43 0.69
CA ASN A 107 6.28 -23.84 -0.35
C ASN A 107 6.63 -24.44 -1.71
N ALA A 108 7.92 -24.63 -1.98
CA ALA A 108 8.42 -25.34 -3.16
C ALA A 108 7.93 -26.80 -3.18
N ALA A 109 8.00 -27.49 -2.03
CA ALA A 109 7.45 -28.85 -1.90
C ALA A 109 5.92 -28.89 -2.11
N ALA A 110 5.21 -27.82 -1.76
CA ALA A 110 3.78 -27.65 -2.02
C ALA A 110 3.45 -27.16 -3.44
N GLY A 111 4.45 -26.95 -4.30
CA GLY A 111 4.26 -26.52 -5.69
C GLY A 111 4.05 -25.02 -5.90
N THR A 112 4.22 -24.21 -4.85
CA THR A 112 4.10 -22.74 -4.90
C THR A 112 5.40 -22.08 -4.44
N PRO A 113 6.54 -22.30 -5.13
CA PRO A 113 7.82 -21.75 -4.71
C PRO A 113 7.78 -20.21 -4.69
N SER A 114 8.55 -19.62 -3.77
CA SER A 114 8.80 -18.18 -3.71
C SER A 114 9.61 -17.71 -4.92
N LYS A 115 9.23 -16.56 -5.51
CA LYS A 115 9.78 -16.07 -6.78
C LYS A 115 10.05 -14.56 -6.79
N GLY A 116 10.98 -14.16 -7.65
CA GLY A 116 11.23 -12.76 -7.98
C GLY A 116 12.02 -12.00 -6.91
N LEU A 117 12.02 -10.67 -7.06
CA LEU A 117 12.86 -9.75 -6.29
C LEU A 117 12.62 -9.82 -4.78
N LEU A 118 11.37 -10.01 -4.37
CA LEU A 118 10.94 -10.07 -2.97
C LEU A 118 10.42 -11.46 -2.56
N GLN A 119 10.77 -12.51 -3.33
CA GLN A 119 10.49 -13.91 -2.99
C GLN A 119 9.02 -14.17 -2.60
N VAL A 120 8.09 -13.64 -3.41
CA VAL A 120 6.64 -13.78 -3.18
C VAL A 120 6.15 -15.12 -3.74
N ILE A 121 5.31 -15.83 -3.00
CA ILE A 121 4.63 -17.05 -3.48
C ILE A 121 3.41 -16.70 -4.34
N ASP A 122 3.07 -17.58 -5.29
CA ASP A 122 1.96 -17.38 -6.25
C ASP A 122 0.62 -16.97 -5.61
N PRO A 123 0.10 -17.64 -4.56
CA PRO A 123 -1.18 -17.23 -3.96
C PRO A 123 -1.13 -15.83 -3.34
N THR A 124 0.01 -15.43 -2.77
CA THR A 124 0.19 -14.07 -2.23
C THR A 124 0.27 -13.05 -3.36
N PHE A 125 1.07 -13.33 -4.40
CA PHE A 125 1.16 -12.44 -5.56
C PHE A 125 -0.22 -12.17 -6.15
N ARG A 126 -1.02 -13.23 -6.36
CA ARG A 126 -2.38 -13.09 -6.91
C ARG A 126 -3.34 -12.33 -5.99
N ALA A 127 -3.26 -12.56 -4.68
CA ALA A 127 -4.15 -11.90 -3.72
C ALA A 127 -3.85 -10.41 -3.55
N TYR A 128 -2.59 -10.00 -3.74
CA TYR A 128 -2.12 -8.63 -3.54
C TYR A 128 -1.64 -7.95 -4.82
N HIS A 129 -1.91 -8.54 -5.98
CA HIS A 129 -1.64 -7.94 -7.28
C HIS A 129 -2.27 -6.56 -7.37
N VAL A 130 -1.55 -5.61 -7.96
CA VAL A 130 -2.02 -4.24 -8.13
C VAL A 130 -2.37 -4.02 -9.59
N PRO A 131 -3.63 -3.64 -9.90
CA PRO A 131 -4.06 -3.38 -11.27
C PRO A 131 -3.13 -2.40 -11.99
N GLY A 132 -2.87 -2.64 -13.27
CA GLY A 132 -1.92 -1.84 -14.05
C GLY A 132 -0.51 -2.42 -14.11
N THR A 133 -0.18 -3.41 -13.27
CA THR A 133 1.08 -4.18 -13.37
C THR A 133 0.89 -5.52 -14.08
N ALA A 134 1.97 -6.13 -14.55
CA ALA A 134 1.94 -7.43 -15.22
C ALA A 134 1.38 -8.54 -14.30
N MET A 135 0.72 -9.54 -14.89
CA MET A 135 0.31 -10.77 -14.18
C MET A 135 1.42 -11.84 -14.20
N ASP A 136 2.66 -11.42 -13.90
CA ASP A 136 3.83 -12.29 -13.82
C ASP A 136 4.63 -11.96 -12.54
N SER A 137 4.82 -12.94 -11.65
CA SER A 137 5.60 -12.76 -10.43
C SER A 137 7.10 -12.57 -10.69
N TYR A 138 7.59 -12.80 -11.91
CA TYR A 138 8.96 -12.49 -12.32
C TYR A 138 9.10 -11.15 -13.05
N ASP A 139 7.99 -10.42 -13.25
CA ASP A 139 8.05 -9.02 -13.64
C ASP A 139 8.49 -8.21 -12.40
N PRO A 140 9.56 -7.41 -12.50
CA PRO A 140 10.15 -6.76 -11.34
C PRO A 140 9.19 -5.77 -10.68
N VAL A 141 8.45 -5.00 -11.48
CA VAL A 141 7.51 -3.99 -10.99
C VAL A 141 6.32 -4.67 -10.33
N ALA A 142 5.69 -5.64 -11.00
CA ALA A 142 4.57 -6.38 -10.44
C ALA A 142 4.95 -7.11 -9.13
N ASN A 143 6.13 -7.72 -9.08
CA ASN A 143 6.62 -8.40 -7.88
C ASN A 143 6.80 -7.44 -6.71
N ILE A 144 7.46 -6.29 -6.94
CA ILE A 144 7.67 -5.27 -5.92
C ILE A 144 6.34 -4.71 -5.43
N THR A 145 5.47 -4.29 -6.35
CA THR A 145 4.20 -3.65 -6.00
C THR A 145 3.28 -4.62 -5.24
N ALA A 146 3.19 -5.88 -5.66
CA ALA A 146 2.38 -6.89 -4.96
C ALA A 146 2.93 -7.21 -3.55
N ALA A 147 4.24 -7.33 -3.40
CA ALA A 147 4.87 -7.55 -2.10
C ALA A 147 4.65 -6.36 -1.15
N CYS A 148 4.75 -5.13 -1.66
CA CYS A 148 4.51 -3.93 -0.86
C CYS A 148 3.04 -3.82 -0.45
N ASN A 149 2.11 -4.19 -1.34
CA ASN A 149 0.69 -4.24 -1.02
C ASN A 149 0.39 -5.27 0.09
N TYR A 150 0.99 -6.45 0.01
CA TYR A 150 0.95 -7.44 1.09
C TYR A 150 1.51 -6.88 2.41
N ALA A 151 2.69 -6.24 2.35
CA ALA A 151 3.32 -5.67 3.53
C ALA A 151 2.50 -4.52 4.15
N ALA A 152 1.85 -3.70 3.33
CA ALA A 152 0.92 -2.68 3.80
C ALA A 152 -0.27 -3.30 4.54
N ALA A 153 -0.86 -4.37 3.99
CA ALA A 153 -1.99 -5.05 4.61
C ALA A 153 -1.63 -5.78 5.92
N LYS A 154 -0.40 -6.28 6.05
CA LYS A 154 0.05 -7.05 7.23
C LYS A 154 0.75 -6.22 8.29
N TYR A 155 1.56 -5.25 7.87
CA TYR A 155 2.49 -4.51 8.71
C TYR A 155 2.30 -3.00 8.63
N GLY A 156 1.35 -2.51 7.82
CA GLY A 156 1.08 -1.10 7.60
C GLY A 156 1.99 -0.42 6.57
N SER A 157 3.18 -0.97 6.30
CA SER A 157 4.09 -0.55 5.22
C SER A 157 5.22 -1.57 5.09
N ILE A 158 5.86 -1.65 3.93
CA ILE A 158 7.13 -2.38 3.78
C ILE A 158 8.27 -1.79 4.64
N ASP A 159 8.12 -0.55 5.10
CA ASP A 159 9.07 0.08 6.02
C ASP A 159 9.15 -0.65 7.37
N ASN A 160 8.07 -1.35 7.75
CA ASN A 160 7.96 -2.10 9.00
C ASN A 160 8.41 -3.58 8.85
N VAL A 161 8.97 -3.95 7.69
CA VAL A 161 9.47 -5.31 7.42
C VAL A 161 10.98 -5.36 7.63
N PHE A 162 11.39 -6.15 8.63
CA PHE A 162 12.79 -6.27 9.06
C PHE A 162 13.43 -7.65 8.78
N GLY A 163 12.64 -8.65 8.38
CA GLY A 163 13.06 -10.02 8.12
C GLY A 163 12.53 -10.58 6.80
N ALA A 164 13.02 -11.76 6.41
CA ALA A 164 12.59 -12.45 5.20
C ALA A 164 11.11 -12.85 5.24
N TYR A 165 10.49 -12.89 4.05
CA TYR A 165 9.08 -13.27 3.86
C TYR A 165 8.84 -14.76 4.02
#